data_AF-A0A2R6D0P8-F1
#
_entry.id   AF-A0A2R6D0P8-F1
#
_cell.length_a   1.000
_cell.length_b   1.000
_cell.length_c   1.000
_cell.angle_alpha   90.00
_cell.angle_beta   90.00
_cell.angle_gamma   90.00
#
_symmetry.space_group_name_H-M   'P 1'
#
loop_
_entity.id
_entity.type
_entity.pdbx_description
1 polymer ?
#
loop_
_entity_poly.entity_id
_entity_poly.type
_entity_poly.pdbx_seq_one_letter_code
_entity_poly.pdbx_strand_id
1 'polypeptide(L)'
;MEINESEVSTDSNVGLSTTNGGAGKIESNSTVGGPISADGRIETIKDSTVTGDVVANGDVKLEGSTEIRGDVTSNGGTITQESNVTITGTATENP
;
A
#
# COMPACT_ATOMS: atom_id res chain seq x y z
N MET A 1 22.53 6.18 7.17
CA MET A 1 21.07 6.39 7.08
C MET A 1 20.59 5.30 6.15
N GLU A 2 20.02 4.25 6.70
CA GLU A 2 19.55 3.08 5.96
C GLU A 2 18.04 3.24 5.85
N ILE A 3 17.55 3.56 4.66
CA ILE A 3 16.11 3.54 4.40
C ILE A 3 15.78 2.04 4.23
N ASN A 4 15.06 1.48 5.19
CA ASN A 4 14.57 0.10 5.10
C ASN A 4 13.36 0.07 4.16
N GLU A 5 13.59 0.07 2.86
CA GLU A 5 12.53 -0.14 1.89
C GLU A 5 12.18 -1.62 1.87
N SER A 6 10.91 -1.94 2.13
CA SER A 6 10.42 -3.31 2.01
C SER A 6 9.71 -3.43 0.67
N GLU A 7 10.33 -4.16 -0.25
CA GLU A 7 9.74 -4.47 -1.55
C GLU A 7 9.06 -5.84 -1.47
N VAL A 8 7.76 -5.89 -1.80
CA VAL A 8 7.07 -7.16 -2.03
C VAL A 8 7.00 -7.40 -3.52
N SER A 9 7.78 -8.38 -3.97
CA SER A 9 7.70 -8.94 -5.32
C SER A 9 7.33 -10.41 -5.16
N THR A 10 6.06 -10.79 -5.38
CA THR A 10 5.62 -12.16 -5.73
C THR A 10 4.09 -12.32 -5.65
N ASP A 11 3.57 -13.31 -6.39
CA ASP A 11 2.25 -13.99 -6.23
C ASP A 11 2.07 -14.67 -4.86
N SER A 12 2.57 -14.05 -3.80
CA SER A 12 2.59 -14.58 -2.45
C SER A 12 1.52 -13.90 -1.63
N ASN A 13 0.65 -14.70 -1.00
CA ASN A 13 -0.26 -14.26 0.06
C ASN A 13 0.56 -13.85 1.31
N VAL A 14 1.26 -12.72 1.22
CA VAL A 14 2.19 -12.21 2.24
C VAL A 14 1.80 -10.76 2.51
N GLY A 15 1.58 -10.41 3.77
CA GLY A 15 1.39 -9.01 4.18
C GLY A 15 2.73 -8.25 4.12
N LEU A 16 2.68 -6.99 3.71
CA LEU A 16 3.83 -6.08 3.76
C LEU A 16 3.84 -5.38 5.11
N SER A 17 4.96 -5.47 5.84
CA SER A 17 5.19 -4.67 7.03
C SER A 17 6.56 -3.98 6.90
N THR A 18 6.57 -2.65 6.87
CA THR A 18 7.80 -1.86 6.94
C THR A 18 8.00 -1.34 8.35
N THR A 19 9.26 -1.27 8.80
CA THR A 19 9.61 -0.74 10.13
C THR A 19 10.62 0.40 10.00
N ASN A 20 10.65 1.31 10.98
CA ASN A 20 11.59 2.44 11.07
C ASN A 20 11.41 3.52 9.98
N GLY A 21 10.16 3.90 9.66
CA GLY A 21 9.89 4.92 8.64
C GLY A 21 10.24 4.48 7.21
N GLY A 22 10.43 3.17 7.02
CA GLY A 22 10.69 2.56 5.73
C GLY A 22 9.55 2.78 4.75
N ALA A 23 9.87 3.10 3.50
CA ALA A 23 8.88 3.17 2.43
C ALA A 23 8.47 1.77 2.00
N GLY A 24 7.16 1.54 1.86
CA GLY A 24 6.63 0.30 1.28
C GLY A 24 6.44 0.47 -0.22
N LYS A 25 6.89 -0.52 -1.01
CA LYS A 25 6.73 -0.50 -2.46
C LYS A 25 6.25 -1.85 -2.98
N ILE A 26 5.18 -1.83 -3.77
CA ILE A 26 4.57 -3.01 -4.38
C ILE A 26 4.40 -2.73 -5.87
N GLU A 27 5.30 -3.28 -6.66
CA GLU A 27 5.28 -3.22 -8.11
C GLU A 27 5.26 -4.64 -8.67
N SER A 28 4.41 -4.85 -9.68
CA SER A 28 4.26 -6.09 -10.50
C SER A 28 3.10 -6.97 -10.07
N ASN A 29 1.93 -6.89 -10.72
CA ASN A 29 0.89 -7.93 -10.85
C ASN A 29 0.71 -8.87 -9.63
N SER A 30 0.83 -8.34 -8.42
CA SER A 30 1.00 -9.15 -7.21
C SER A 30 -0.34 -9.27 -6.50
N THR A 31 -0.59 -10.43 -5.90
CA THR A 31 -1.74 -10.62 -5.01
C THR A 31 -1.26 -10.65 -3.56
N VAL A 32 -1.50 -9.55 -2.85
CA VAL A 32 -1.22 -9.42 -1.41
C VAL A 32 -2.46 -9.88 -0.66
N GLY A 33 -2.42 -11.10 -0.14
CA GLY A 33 -3.58 -11.66 0.57
C GLY A 33 -3.70 -11.23 2.05
N GLY A 34 -2.75 -10.44 2.55
CA GLY A 34 -2.72 -9.91 3.91
C GLY A 34 -2.80 -8.38 3.98
N PRO A 35 -2.85 -7.79 5.18
CA PRO A 35 -2.78 -6.34 5.34
C PRO A 35 -1.39 -5.80 4.95
N ILE A 36 -1.36 -4.55 4.52
CA ILE A 36 -0.16 -3.76 4.26
C ILE A 36 -0.07 -2.70 5.35
N SER A 37 1.07 -2.63 6.03
CA SER A 37 1.35 -1.59 7.01
C SER A 37 2.72 -0.98 6.77
N ALA A 38 2.78 0.34 6.66
CA ALA A 38 4.01 1.09 6.56
C ALA A 38 4.13 2.14 7.66
N ASP A 39 5.24 2.12 8.40
CA ASP A 39 5.58 3.16 9.38
C ASP A 39 5.90 4.51 8.74
N GLY A 40 6.19 4.51 7.43
CA GLY A 40 6.39 5.70 6.61
C GLY A 40 5.32 5.81 5.54
N ARG A 41 5.73 6.22 4.33
CA ARG A 41 4.85 6.28 3.15
C ARG A 41 4.82 4.96 2.39
N ILE A 42 3.71 4.67 1.72
CA ILE A 42 3.61 3.65 0.69
C ILE A 42 3.82 4.35 -0.65
N GLU A 43 5.00 4.13 -1.23
CA GLU A 43 5.44 4.85 -2.43
C GLU A 43 4.52 4.61 -3.62
N THR A 44 4.20 3.34 -3.87
CA THR A 44 3.34 2.88 -4.97
C THR A 44 2.82 1.47 -4.68
N ILE A 45 1.52 1.26 -4.89
CA ILE A 45 0.91 -0.05 -5.18
C ILE A 45 0.40 0.01 -6.62
N LYS A 46 0.99 -0.81 -7.48
CA LYS A 46 0.69 -0.77 -8.91
C LYS A 46 0.31 -2.13 -9.47
N ASP A 47 -0.74 -2.13 -10.29
CA ASP A 47 -1.26 -3.29 -11.02
C ASP A 47 -1.43 -4.51 -10.09
N SER A 48 -1.88 -4.31 -8.84
CA SER A 48 -1.86 -5.36 -7.82
C SER A 48 -3.21 -5.52 -7.14
N THR A 49 -3.49 -6.72 -6.60
CA THR A 49 -4.68 -6.97 -5.77
C THR A 49 -4.28 -7.10 -4.32
N VAL A 50 -4.85 -6.27 -3.44
CA VAL A 50 -4.68 -6.36 -1.99
C VAL A 50 -5.99 -6.79 -1.37
N THR A 51 -6.03 -7.92 -0.69
CA THR A 51 -7.27 -8.40 -0.04
C THR A 51 -7.43 -7.91 1.39
N GLY A 52 -6.37 -7.38 2.00
CA GLY A 52 -6.40 -6.78 3.34
C GLY A 52 -6.42 -5.26 3.33
N ASP A 53 -6.37 -4.68 4.53
CA ASP A 53 -6.30 -3.24 4.74
C ASP A 53 -4.90 -2.70 4.43
N VAL A 54 -4.84 -1.46 3.97
CA VAL A 54 -3.60 -0.73 3.68
C VAL A 54 -3.49 0.46 4.62
N VAL A 55 -2.48 0.46 5.48
CA VAL A 55 -2.25 1.51 6.47
C VAL A 55 -0.85 2.08 6.29
N ALA A 56 -0.73 3.40 6.15
CA ALA A 56 0.54 4.10 6.16
C ALA A 56 0.52 5.26 7.16
N ASN A 57 1.68 5.59 7.73
CA ASN A 57 1.88 6.83 8.51
C ASN A 57 2.46 7.96 7.65
N GLY A 58 2.18 7.92 6.35
CA GLY A 58 2.55 8.90 5.35
C GLY A 58 1.74 8.66 4.09
N ASP A 59 2.14 9.27 2.97
CA ASP A 59 1.38 9.17 1.72
C ASP A 59 1.19 7.72 1.24
N VAL A 60 0.05 7.44 0.63
CA VAL A 60 -0.26 6.19 -0.06
C VAL A 60 -0.54 6.50 -1.52
N LYS A 61 0.26 5.93 -2.42
CA LYS A 61 0.01 6.03 -3.86
C LYS A 61 -0.50 4.71 -4.43
N LEU A 62 -1.64 4.77 -5.11
CA LEU A 62 -2.25 3.65 -5.83
C LEU A 62 -2.29 3.97 -7.32
N GLU A 63 -1.81 3.04 -8.15
CA GLU A 63 -1.70 3.24 -9.60
C GLU A 63 -2.08 2.00 -10.40
N GLY A 64 -2.38 2.19 -11.68
CA GLY A 64 -2.64 1.09 -12.61
C GLY A 64 -3.89 0.30 -12.25
N SER A 65 -3.95 -0.94 -12.72
CA SER A 65 -5.08 -1.84 -12.47
C SER A 65 -5.04 -2.42 -11.06
N THR A 66 -5.12 -1.56 -10.05
CA THR A 66 -5.01 -1.91 -8.63
C THR A 66 -6.39 -2.10 -8.00
N GLU A 67 -6.58 -3.22 -7.31
CA GLU A 67 -7.80 -3.52 -6.55
C GLU A 67 -7.45 -3.71 -5.06
N ILE A 68 -8.09 -2.95 -4.19
CA ILE A 68 -7.98 -3.10 -2.74
C ILE A 68 -9.34 -3.49 -2.19
N ARG A 69 -9.40 -4.66 -1.53
CA ARG A 69 -10.63 -5.19 -0.95
C ARG A 69 -10.84 -4.81 0.53
N GLY A 70 -9.83 -4.22 1.15
CA GLY A 70 -9.90 -3.65 2.50
C GLY A 70 -10.01 -2.12 2.51
N ASP A 71 -9.84 -1.55 3.69
CA ASP A 71 -9.75 -0.11 3.91
C ASP A 71 -8.35 0.41 3.59
N VAL A 72 -8.24 1.66 3.12
CA VAL A 72 -6.98 2.37 2.90
C VAL A 72 -6.93 3.56 3.86
N THR A 73 -5.94 3.60 4.74
CA THR A 73 -5.75 4.68 5.73
C THR A 73 -4.36 5.28 5.60
N SER A 74 -4.31 6.60 5.53
CA SER A 74 -3.07 7.39 5.57
C SER A 74 -3.10 8.30 6.80
N ASN A 75 -2.18 8.09 7.75
CA ASN A 75 -2.02 8.91 8.95
C ASN A 75 -0.86 9.90 8.76
N GLY A 76 -1.14 11.19 8.65
CA GLY A 76 -0.14 12.25 8.42
C GLY A 76 0.27 12.41 6.96
N GLY A 77 -0.51 11.88 6.02
CA GLY A 77 -0.30 12.00 4.58
C GLY A 77 -1.59 11.91 3.78
N THR A 78 -1.47 11.77 2.47
CA THR A 78 -2.59 11.72 1.53
C THR A 78 -2.73 10.37 0.83
N ILE A 79 -3.92 10.07 0.30
CA ILE A 79 -4.18 8.89 -0.54
C ILE A 79 -4.34 9.37 -1.98
N THR A 80 -3.32 9.12 -2.79
CA THR A 80 -3.37 9.41 -4.22
C THR A 80 -3.85 8.17 -4.98
N GLN A 81 -4.96 8.29 -5.69
CA GLN A 81 -5.51 7.25 -6.57
C GLN A 81 -5.33 7.70 -8.03
N GLU A 82 -4.51 6.99 -8.79
CA GLU A 82 -4.36 7.21 -10.23
C GLU A 82 -5.32 6.30 -11.03
N SER A 83 -5.06 6.12 -12.33
CA SER A 83 -5.99 5.48 -13.26
C SER A 83 -6.18 3.99 -12.96
N ASN A 84 -7.45 3.54 -12.96
CA ASN A 84 -7.90 2.14 -12.78
C ASN A 84 -7.73 1.55 -11.37
N VAL A 85 -7.72 2.41 -10.35
CA VAL A 85 -7.76 1.99 -8.94
C VAL A 85 -9.20 1.73 -8.50
N THR A 86 -9.43 0.59 -7.85
CA THR A 86 -10.69 0.26 -7.17
C THR A 86 -10.41 -0.05 -5.70
N ILE A 87 -11.10 0.66 -4.80
CA ILE A 87 -11.09 0.36 -3.36
C ILE A 87 -12.52 -0.02 -2.99
N THR A 88 -12.74 -1.24 -2.51
CA THR A 88 -14.08 -1.68 -2.09
C THR A 88 -14.39 -1.28 -0.65
N GLY A 89 -13.35 -1.06 0.17
CA GLY A 89 -13.48 -0.46 1.49
C GLY A 89 -13.54 1.07 1.44
N THR A 90 -13.10 1.69 2.51
CA THR A 90 -13.04 3.14 2.69
C THR A 90 -11.63 3.65 2.46
N ALA A 91 -11.49 4.84 1.86
CA ALA A 91 -10.23 5.57 1.81
C ALA A 91 -10.29 6.72 2.82
N THR A 92 -9.45 6.68 3.85
CA THR A 92 -9.42 7.66 4.94
C THR A 92 -8.06 8.34 5.02
N GLU A 93 -8.06 9.65 4.82
CA GLU A 93 -6.91 10.52 5.06
C GLU A 93 -7.04 11.15 6.45
N ASN A 94 -6.02 10.99 7.28
CA ASN A 94 -5.92 11.61 8.59
C ASN A 94 -4.68 12.52 8.62
N PRO A 95 -4.75 13.69 7.96
CA PRO A 95 -3.61 14.58 7.75
C PRO A 95 -3.08 15.24 9.03
#